data_AF-A0A8E0V4M1-F1
#
_entry.id   AF-A0A8E0V4M1-F1
#
_cell.length_a   1.000
_cell.length_b   1.000
_cell.length_c   1.000
_cell.angle_alpha   90.00
_cell.angle_beta   90.00
_cell.angle_gamma   90.00
#
_symmetry.space_group_name_H-M   'P 1'
#
loop_
_entity.id
_entity.type
_entity.pdbx_description
1 polymer ?
#
loop_
_entity_poly.entity_id
_entity_poly.type
_entity_poly.pdbx_seq_one_letter_code
_entity_poly.pdbx_strand_id
1 'polypeptide(L)'
;MVLTQLPAYFQEKGWQNPNNVLDGPFQYATRTKSHYFDFLAGEPYYRQAFNTVMTISHRRQGQNWFDFFPVEEKLGGVALESDVLLVDVGGSHGGDIIAFQKQFPHLRGGPMLQDLPIVIEAIQERELPDGIEAQGYGSFEAQPVTGAQATLLEARLKASLE
;
A
#
# COMPACT_ATOMS: atom_id res chain seq x y z
N MET A 1 14.43 20.73 2.60
CA MET A 1 14.22 21.95 1.79
C MET A 1 12.74 22.36 1.71
N VAL A 2 11.77 21.44 1.58
CA VAL A 2 10.33 21.79 1.62
C VAL A 2 9.88 22.27 3.00
N LEU A 3 10.20 21.51 4.06
CA LEU A 3 9.77 21.83 5.43
C LEU A 3 10.26 23.21 5.91
N THR A 4 11.43 23.65 5.47
CA THR A 4 12.00 24.96 5.84
C THR A 4 11.27 26.14 5.21
N GLN A 5 10.50 25.92 4.14
CA GLN A 5 9.70 26.95 3.46
C GLN A 5 8.26 27.01 3.97
N LEU A 6 7.83 26.08 4.83
CA LEU A 6 6.47 26.05 5.38
C LEU A 6 6.07 27.36 6.06
N PRO A 7 6.90 27.99 6.91
CA PRO A 7 6.50 29.25 7.56
C PRO A 7 6.19 30.36 6.55
N ALA A 8 7.03 30.51 5.52
CA ALA A 8 6.83 31.51 4.48
C ALA A 8 5.58 31.21 3.63
N TYR A 9 5.38 29.93 3.25
CA TYR A 9 4.20 29.49 2.52
C TYR A 9 2.90 29.81 3.29
N PHE A 10 2.81 29.40 4.56
CA PHE A 10 1.61 29.64 5.35
C PHE A 10 1.39 31.13 5.62
N GLN A 11 2.46 31.91 5.85
CA GLN A 11 2.32 33.36 5.99
C GLN A 11 1.72 33.99 4.73
N GLU A 12 2.20 33.61 3.54
CA GLU A 12 1.70 34.12 2.25
C GLU A 12 0.26 33.67 1.97
N LYS A 13 -0.09 32.43 2.33
CA LYS A 13 -1.43 31.85 2.12
C LYS A 13 -2.41 32.13 3.28
N GLY A 14 -2.06 33.03 4.19
CA GLY A 14 -2.94 33.45 5.29
C GLY A 14 -3.26 32.36 6.31
N TRP A 15 -2.31 31.45 6.55
CA TRP A 15 -2.40 30.34 7.51
C TRP A 15 -3.55 29.37 7.25
N GLN A 16 -3.96 29.26 5.99
CA GLN A 16 -4.97 28.32 5.56
C GLN A 16 -4.37 26.97 5.20
N ASN A 17 -5.14 25.90 5.44
CA ASN A 17 -4.74 24.57 5.01
C ASN A 17 -4.77 24.48 3.48
N PRO A 18 -3.72 23.93 2.84
CA PRO A 18 -3.74 23.68 1.41
C PRO A 18 -4.87 22.72 1.05
N ASN A 19 -5.65 23.05 0.01
CA ASN A 19 -6.73 22.22 -0.52
C ASN A 19 -6.56 21.85 -2.00
N ASN A 20 -5.43 22.27 -2.60
CA ASN A 20 -5.11 22.01 -4.00
C ASN A 20 -3.78 21.26 -4.11
N VAL A 21 -3.81 20.07 -4.71
CA VAL A 21 -2.64 19.20 -4.90
C VAL A 21 -1.58 19.79 -5.84
N LEU A 22 -1.94 20.80 -6.64
CA LEU A 22 -1.04 21.53 -7.55
C LEU A 22 -0.56 22.88 -6.97
N ASP A 23 -1.03 23.29 -5.79
CA ASP A 23 -0.65 24.55 -5.11
C ASP A 23 -0.37 24.32 -3.62
N GLY A 24 0.45 23.30 -3.34
CA GLY A 24 0.86 22.94 -1.99
C GLY A 24 2.24 23.48 -1.60
N PRO A 25 2.67 23.21 -0.35
CA PRO A 25 4.01 23.54 0.12
C PRO A 25 5.14 22.96 -0.73
N PHE A 26 4.93 21.79 -1.34
CA PHE A 26 5.90 21.18 -2.24
C PHE A 26 6.16 22.08 -3.44
N GLN A 27 5.09 22.48 -4.15
CA GLN A 27 5.17 23.36 -5.32
C GLN A 27 5.78 24.72 -4.98
N TYR A 28 5.43 25.27 -3.82
CA TYR A 28 6.02 26.51 -3.33
C TYR A 28 7.54 26.40 -3.16
N ALA A 29 8.01 25.32 -2.53
CA ALA A 29 9.42 25.14 -2.22
C ALA A 29 10.27 24.74 -3.44
N THR A 30 9.72 23.96 -4.37
CA THR A 30 10.44 23.48 -5.57
C THR A 30 10.21 24.39 -6.79
N ARG A 31 9.32 25.39 -6.67
CA ARG A 31 8.90 26.29 -7.75
C ARG A 31 8.39 25.55 -8.98
N THR A 32 7.75 24.41 -8.78
CA THR A 32 7.09 23.65 -9.85
C THR A 32 5.58 23.87 -9.84
N LYS A 33 4.95 23.72 -11.01
CA LYS A 33 3.48 23.66 -11.15
C LYS A 33 2.97 22.23 -11.33
N SER A 34 3.88 21.26 -11.45
CA SER A 34 3.54 19.86 -11.64
C SER A 34 2.99 19.24 -10.37
N HIS A 35 2.20 18.17 -10.54
CA HIS A 35 1.88 17.30 -9.43
C HIS A 35 3.17 16.68 -8.86
N TYR A 36 3.18 16.34 -7.57
CA TYR A 36 4.37 15.79 -6.90
C TYR A 36 4.94 14.58 -7.65
N PHE A 37 4.06 13.68 -8.06
CA PHE A 37 4.43 12.46 -8.75
C PHE A 37 4.96 12.70 -10.17
N ASP A 38 4.38 13.64 -10.91
CA ASP A 38 4.89 14.03 -12.23
C ASP A 38 6.30 14.63 -12.12
N PHE A 39 6.54 15.43 -11.08
CA PHE A 39 7.88 15.95 -10.79
C PHE A 39 8.88 14.82 -10.51
N LEU A 40 8.50 13.83 -9.70
CA LEU A 40 9.35 12.65 -9.46
C LEU A 40 9.62 11.88 -10.76
N ALA A 41 8.60 11.68 -11.60
CA ALA A 41 8.71 10.97 -12.86
C ALA A 41 9.72 11.61 -13.82
N GLY A 42 9.73 12.95 -13.88
CA GLY A 42 10.61 13.75 -14.74
C GLY A 42 12.07 13.81 -14.28
N GLU A 43 12.36 13.49 -13.02
CA GLU A 43 13.70 13.63 -12.42
C GLU A 43 14.29 12.26 -12.03
N PRO A 44 15.23 11.68 -12.81
CA PRO A 44 15.72 10.32 -12.61
C PRO A 44 16.25 10.02 -11.19
N TYR A 45 16.93 10.99 -10.58
CA TYR A 45 17.46 10.86 -9.22
C TYR A 45 16.33 10.70 -8.18
N TYR A 46 15.33 11.59 -8.23
CA TYR A 46 14.22 11.54 -7.28
C TYR A 46 13.31 10.34 -7.53
N ARG A 47 13.12 9.95 -8.79
CA ARG A 47 12.41 8.72 -9.16
C ARG A 47 13.08 7.49 -8.54
N GLN A 48 14.39 7.35 -8.71
CA GLN A 48 15.13 6.22 -8.17
C GLN A 48 15.09 6.20 -6.65
N ALA A 49 15.35 7.34 -6.00
CA ALA A 49 15.28 7.46 -4.54
C ALA A 49 13.89 7.12 -3.99
N PHE A 50 12.83 7.62 -4.64
CA PHE A 50 11.45 7.29 -4.27
C PHE A 50 11.18 5.80 -4.41
N ASN A 51 11.51 5.20 -5.56
CA ASN A 51 11.33 3.77 -5.79
C ASN A 51 12.09 2.91 -4.77
N THR A 52 13.32 3.29 -4.40
CA THR A 52 14.09 2.61 -3.35
C THR A 52 13.44 2.74 -1.98
N VAL A 53 12.91 3.90 -1.61
CA VAL A 53 12.20 4.05 -0.33
C VAL A 53 10.91 3.22 -0.32
N MET A 54 10.19 3.18 -1.44
CA MET A 54 8.96 2.39 -1.58
C MET A 54 9.20 0.87 -1.54
N THR A 55 10.43 0.40 -1.75
CA THR A 55 10.78 -1.02 -1.56
C THR A 55 11.10 -1.37 -0.12
N ILE A 56 11.34 -0.38 0.75
CA ILE A 56 11.57 -0.61 2.18
C ILE A 56 10.27 -1.14 2.78
N SER A 57 10.33 -2.37 3.28
CA SER A 57 9.21 -2.95 4.02
C SER A 57 8.94 -2.11 5.26
N HIS A 58 7.80 -1.43 5.30
CA HIS A 58 7.30 -0.74 6.48
C HIS A 58 6.78 -1.72 7.54
N ARG A 59 7.42 -2.89 7.70
CA ARG A 59 7.16 -3.79 8.81
C ARG A 59 7.19 -2.95 10.08
N ARG A 60 6.03 -2.81 10.72
CA ARG A 60 5.96 -2.32 12.09
C ARG A 60 6.77 -3.32 12.90
N GLN A 61 7.99 -2.95 13.29
CA GLN A 61 8.76 -3.82 14.17
C GLN A 61 8.00 -3.94 15.48
N GLY A 62 7.45 -5.13 15.75
CA GLY A 62 7.02 -5.51 17.09
C GLY A 62 5.75 -6.34 17.21
N GLN A 63 4.77 -6.20 16.32
CA GLN A 63 3.48 -6.92 16.44
C GLN A 63 2.73 -6.97 15.12
N ASN A 64 2.17 -8.13 14.79
CA ASN A 64 1.30 -8.28 13.64
C ASN A 64 -0.07 -7.69 13.94
N TRP A 65 -0.80 -7.27 12.91
CA TRP A 65 -2.14 -6.71 13.10
C TRP A 65 -3.12 -7.70 13.73
N PHE A 66 -2.94 -8.99 13.48
CA PHE A 66 -3.74 -10.07 14.02
C PHE A 66 -3.41 -10.43 15.48
N ASP A 67 -2.42 -9.79 16.10
CA ASP A 67 -2.14 -9.96 17.53
C ASP A 67 -3.13 -9.14 18.40
N PHE A 68 -3.72 -8.08 17.85
CA PHE A 68 -4.70 -7.24 18.53
C PHE A 68 -6.08 -7.23 17.86
N PHE A 69 -6.18 -7.69 16.61
CA PHE A 69 -7.46 -7.91 15.94
C PHE A 69 -8.00 -9.30 16.27
N PRO A 70 -9.28 -9.45 16.71
CA PRO A 70 -9.84 -10.74 17.08
C PRO A 70 -10.19 -11.58 15.84
N VAL A 71 -9.17 -12.18 15.22
CA VAL A 71 -9.27 -12.96 13.97
C VAL A 71 -10.29 -14.08 14.08
N GLU A 72 -10.19 -14.95 15.09
CA GLU A 72 -11.08 -16.12 15.16
C GLU A 72 -12.54 -15.74 15.39
N GLU A 73 -12.81 -14.65 16.12
CA GLU A 73 -14.19 -14.20 16.34
C GLU A 73 -14.79 -13.59 15.06
N LYS A 74 -14.00 -12.85 14.28
CA LYS A 74 -14.49 -12.10 13.12
C LYS A 74 -14.41 -12.86 11.81
N LEU A 75 -13.44 -13.75 11.68
CA LEU A 75 -13.11 -14.49 10.46
C LEU A 75 -13.31 -16.00 10.63
N GLY A 76 -13.39 -16.51 11.88
CA GLY A 76 -13.64 -17.92 12.15
C GLY A 76 -15.10 -18.33 11.96
N GLY A 77 -15.32 -19.50 11.34
CA GLY A 77 -16.65 -20.09 11.20
C GLY A 77 -17.60 -19.36 10.23
N VAL A 78 -17.12 -18.36 9.50
CA VAL A 78 -17.92 -17.62 8.53
C VAL A 78 -18.14 -18.48 7.27
N ALA A 79 -19.37 -18.48 6.76
CA ALA A 79 -19.66 -19.02 5.43
C ALA A 79 -19.08 -18.07 4.39
N LEU A 80 -18.07 -18.51 3.66
CA LEU A 80 -17.48 -17.69 2.62
C LEU A 80 -18.30 -17.78 1.33
N GLU A 81 -18.49 -16.64 0.67
CA GLU A 81 -19.06 -16.56 -0.67
C GLU A 81 -18.00 -16.78 -1.77
N SER A 82 -16.71 -16.74 -1.40
CA SER A 82 -15.57 -17.04 -2.27
C SER A 82 -14.57 -17.95 -1.56
N ASP A 83 -13.60 -18.52 -2.29
CA ASP A 83 -12.51 -19.29 -1.69
C ASP A 83 -11.45 -18.39 -1.00
N VAL A 84 -11.67 -17.07 -0.97
CA VAL A 84 -10.74 -16.08 -0.42
C VAL A 84 -11.27 -15.56 0.92
N LEU A 85 -10.49 -15.76 1.99
CA LEU A 85 -10.82 -15.26 3.32
C LEU A 85 -10.41 -13.80 3.50
N LEU A 86 -9.19 -13.47 3.09
CA LEU A 86 -8.53 -12.20 3.35
C LEU A 86 -7.79 -11.74 2.09
N VAL A 87 -8.02 -10.49 1.69
CA VAL A 87 -7.24 -9.84 0.63
C VAL A 87 -6.29 -8.82 1.25
N ASP A 88 -4.99 -8.96 1.01
CA ASP A 88 -3.94 -8.01 1.43
C ASP A 88 -3.54 -7.12 0.25
N VAL A 89 -4.12 -5.93 0.18
CA VAL A 89 -3.87 -4.95 -0.88
C VAL A 89 -2.68 -4.07 -0.51
N GLY A 90 -1.62 -4.12 -1.30
CA GLY A 90 -0.36 -3.40 -1.05
C GLY A 90 0.60 -4.12 -0.11
N GLY A 91 0.37 -5.42 0.13
CA GLY A 91 1.13 -6.26 1.06
C GLY A 91 2.59 -6.54 0.64
N SER A 92 3.03 -6.07 -0.54
CA SER A 92 4.40 -6.20 -1.04
C SER A 92 4.86 -7.65 -1.00
N HIS A 93 5.97 -7.96 -0.32
CA HIS A 93 6.54 -9.30 -0.26
C HIS A 93 5.69 -10.33 0.52
N GLY A 94 4.44 -10.01 0.89
CA GLY A 94 3.53 -10.91 1.59
C GLY A 94 3.94 -11.22 3.02
N GLY A 95 4.69 -10.33 3.67
CA GLY A 95 5.21 -10.59 5.01
C GLY A 95 4.11 -10.87 6.04
N ASP A 96 3.06 -10.06 6.01
CA ASP A 96 1.95 -10.12 6.95
C ASP A 96 1.00 -11.27 6.60
N ILE A 97 0.71 -11.46 5.30
CA ILE A 97 -0.16 -12.54 4.83
C ILE A 97 0.43 -13.93 5.06
N ILE A 98 1.76 -14.08 4.93
CA ILE A 98 2.48 -15.33 5.26
C ILE A 98 2.42 -15.60 6.76
N ALA A 99 2.61 -14.57 7.59
CA ALA A 99 2.54 -14.72 9.05
C ALA A 99 1.12 -15.07 9.51
N PHE A 100 0.10 -14.46 8.89
CA PHE A 100 -1.31 -14.75 9.12
C PHE A 100 -1.64 -16.21 8.79
N GLN A 101 -1.25 -16.69 7.61
CA GLN A 101 -1.51 -18.08 7.19
C GLN A 101 -0.85 -19.10 8.14
N LYS A 102 0.37 -18.82 8.62
CA LYS A 102 1.07 -19.67 9.58
C LYS A 102 0.39 -19.75 10.93
N GLN A 103 -0.22 -18.67 11.40
CA GLN A 103 -0.90 -18.63 12.69
C GLN A 103 -2.31 -19.21 12.63
N PHE A 104 -3.01 -19.03 11.51
CA PHE A 104 -4.39 -19.46 11.33
C PHE A 104 -4.59 -20.44 10.15
N PRO A 105 -3.82 -21.54 10.06
CA PRO A 105 -3.88 -22.47 8.93
C PRO A 105 -5.20 -23.26 8.86
N HIS A 106 -6.00 -23.22 9.93
CA HIS A 106 -7.25 -23.95 10.05
C HIS A 106 -8.47 -23.14 9.57
N LEU A 107 -8.31 -21.83 9.31
CA LEU A 107 -9.40 -21.01 8.79
C LEU A 107 -9.73 -21.45 7.37
N ARG A 108 -11.03 -21.41 7.05
CA ARG A 108 -11.51 -21.69 5.70
C ARG A 108 -11.24 -20.48 4.82
N GLY A 109 -10.93 -20.75 3.55
CA GLY A 109 -10.55 -19.74 2.56
C GLY A 109 -9.07 -19.36 2.67
N GLY A 110 -8.38 -19.36 1.53
CA GLY A 110 -6.99 -18.95 1.44
C GLY A 110 -6.86 -17.42 1.50
N PRO A 111 -5.72 -16.89 1.95
CA PRO A 111 -5.47 -15.47 1.85
C PRO A 111 -4.90 -15.14 0.45
N MET A 112 -5.24 -13.96 -0.06
CA MET A 112 -4.80 -13.45 -1.36
C MET A 112 -3.98 -12.18 -1.20
N LEU A 113 -2.79 -12.17 -1.79
CA LEU A 113 -1.90 -11.02 -1.86
C LEU A 113 -2.17 -10.25 -3.15
N GLN A 114 -2.44 -8.94 -3.03
CA GLN A 114 -2.60 -8.04 -4.15
C GLN A 114 -1.56 -6.93 -4.09
N ASP A 115 -0.81 -6.76 -5.17
CA ASP A 115 0.10 -5.64 -5.37
C ASP A 115 0.22 -5.37 -6.87
N LEU A 116 0.98 -4.35 -7.29
CA LEU A 116 1.18 -4.07 -8.70
C LEU A 116 1.73 -5.30 -9.45
N PRO A 117 1.36 -5.51 -10.73
CA PRO A 117 1.84 -6.65 -11.50
C PRO A 117 3.36 -6.86 -11.43
N ILE A 118 4.14 -5.78 -11.56
CA ILE A 118 5.61 -5.82 -11.46
C ILE A 118 6.13 -6.27 -10.09
N VAL A 119 5.39 -5.99 -9.01
CA VAL A 119 5.75 -6.43 -7.65
C VAL A 119 5.42 -7.91 -7.49
N ILE A 120 4.25 -8.33 -7.98
CA ILE A 120 3.84 -9.74 -7.96
C ILE A 120 4.78 -10.61 -8.80
N GLU A 121 5.18 -10.16 -9.98
CA GLU A 121 6.20 -10.83 -10.82
C GLU A 121 7.51 -11.04 -10.05
N ALA A 122 8.02 -10.00 -9.37
CA ALA A 122 9.24 -10.10 -8.55
C ALA A 122 9.10 -11.02 -7.33
N ILE A 123 7.87 -11.28 -6.87
CA ILE A 123 7.59 -12.19 -5.75
C ILE A 123 7.45 -13.63 -6.22
N GLN A 124 6.86 -13.85 -7.40
CA GLN A 124 6.78 -15.18 -8.01
C GLN A 124 8.17 -15.78 -8.23
N GLU A 125 9.18 -14.95 -8.49
CA GLU A 125 10.59 -15.37 -8.53
C GLU A 125 11.13 -15.90 -7.20
N ARG A 126 10.49 -15.57 -6.07
CA ARG A 126 10.91 -15.92 -4.70
C ARG A 126 10.11 -17.07 -4.07
N GLU A 127 9.10 -17.58 -4.78
CA GLU A 127 8.13 -18.59 -4.33
C GLU A 127 7.33 -18.17 -3.07
N LEU A 128 6.01 -18.01 -3.22
CA LEU A 128 5.11 -17.88 -2.08
C LEU A 128 4.80 -19.27 -1.49
N PRO A 129 4.57 -19.37 -0.17
CA PRO A 129 4.10 -20.62 0.43
C PRO A 129 2.79 -21.12 -0.20
N ASP A 130 2.64 -22.44 -0.23
CA ASP A 130 1.42 -23.09 -0.72
C ASP A 130 0.18 -22.54 0.01
N GLY A 131 -0.89 -22.27 -0.76
CA GLY A 131 -2.17 -21.78 -0.25
C GLY A 131 -2.27 -20.25 -0.11
N ILE A 132 -1.24 -19.48 -0.51
CA ILE A 132 -1.34 -18.04 -0.71
C ILE A 132 -1.43 -17.74 -2.20
N GLU A 133 -2.54 -17.15 -2.63
CA GLU A 133 -2.70 -16.70 -4.01
C GLU A 133 -2.14 -15.28 -4.16
N ALA A 134 -1.58 -14.97 -5.33
CA ALA A 134 -1.06 -13.63 -5.63
C ALA A 134 -1.64 -13.11 -6.93
N GLN A 135 -2.12 -11.86 -6.91
CA GLN A 135 -2.77 -11.21 -8.05
C GLN A 135 -2.21 -9.80 -8.26
N GLY A 136 -1.83 -9.49 -9.50
CA GLY A 136 -1.51 -8.13 -9.92
C GLY A 136 -2.77 -7.24 -9.87
N TYR A 137 -2.78 -6.21 -9.03
CA TYR A 137 -3.91 -5.30 -8.84
C TYR A 137 -3.45 -3.88 -8.46
N GLY A 138 -4.06 -2.86 -9.06
CA GLY A 138 -3.85 -1.46 -8.71
C GLY A 138 -4.96 -0.94 -7.80
N SER A 139 -4.63 -0.37 -6.64
CA SER A 139 -5.59 0.06 -5.62
C SER A 139 -6.57 1.17 -6.03
N PHE A 140 -6.39 1.78 -7.21
CA PHE A 140 -7.31 2.80 -7.76
C PHE A 140 -8.36 2.21 -8.71
N GLU A 141 -8.25 0.92 -9.04
CA GLU A 141 -9.22 0.21 -9.87
C GLU A 141 -10.33 -0.41 -9.00
N ALA A 142 -11.45 -0.79 -9.60
CA ALA A 142 -12.49 -1.52 -8.87
C ALA A 142 -11.94 -2.87 -8.38
N GLN A 143 -12.18 -3.21 -7.11
CA GLN A 143 -11.66 -4.43 -6.50
C GLN A 143 -12.22 -5.68 -7.22
N PRO A 144 -11.36 -6.50 -7.87
CA PRO A 144 -11.81 -7.68 -8.62
C PRO A 144 -12.29 -8.83 -7.73
N VAL A 145 -11.80 -8.92 -6.48
CA VAL A 145 -12.20 -9.97 -5.53
C VAL A 145 -13.45 -9.52 -4.79
N THR A 146 -14.59 -10.11 -5.16
CA THR A 146 -15.87 -9.91 -4.46
C THR A 146 -16.13 -11.09 -3.52
N GLY A 147 -16.78 -10.82 -2.38
CA GLY A 147 -17.14 -11.86 -1.40
C GLY A 147 -16.00 -12.34 -0.50
N ALA A 148 -14.85 -11.64 -0.46
CA ALA A 148 -13.86 -11.84 0.58
C ALA A 148 -14.40 -11.31 1.93
N GLN A 149 -14.09 -12.01 3.02
CA GLN A 149 -14.59 -11.64 4.35
C GLN A 149 -13.91 -10.38 4.90
N ALA A 150 -12.64 -10.17 4.56
CA ALA A 150 -11.90 -8.99 4.96
C ALA A 150 -10.91 -8.51 3.89
N THR A 151 -10.66 -7.21 3.89
CA THR A 151 -9.61 -6.57 3.10
C THR A 151 -8.68 -5.80 4.02
N LEU A 152 -7.41 -6.17 4.03
CA LEU A 152 -6.33 -5.38 4.59
C LEU A 152 -5.84 -4.42 3.51
N LEU A 153 -5.84 -3.12 3.81
CA LEU A 153 -5.35 -2.09 2.90
C LEU A 153 -4.10 -1.44 3.46
N GLU A 154 -2.95 -1.82 2.90
CA GLU A 154 -1.70 -1.11 3.09
C GLU A 154 -1.58 0.00 2.05
N ALA A 155 -1.92 1.22 2.46
CA ALA A 155 -1.82 2.38 1.57
C ALA A 155 -0.35 2.67 1.20
N ARG A 156 0.07 2.20 0.02
CA ARG A 156 1.30 2.62 -0.62
C ARG A 156 1.01 3.71 -1.63
N LEU A 157 1.57 4.89 -1.40
CA LEU A 157 1.47 6.01 -2.34
C LEU A 157 2.23 5.64 -3.63
N LYS A 158 1.52 5.52 -4.75
CA LYS A 158 2.14 5.37 -6.07
C LYS A 158 2.07 6.69 -6.83
N ALA A 159 3.21 7.07 -7.41
CA ALA A 159 3.25 7.97 -8.53
C ALA A 159 2.56 7.33 -9.73
N SER A 160 1.41 7.86 -10.16
CA SER A 160 0.83 7.46 -11.44
C SER A 160 1.81 7.86 -12.54
N LEU A 161 2.38 6.86 -13.20
CA LEU A 161 2.99 7.02 -14.51
C LEU A 161 1.92 6.52 -15.47
N GLU A 162 1.17 7.44 -16.07
CA GLU A 162 0.61 7.23 -17.40
C GLU A 162 1.68 7.58 -18.44
#